data_AF-A0A955J5G9-F1
#
_entry.id   AF-A0A955J5G9-F1
#
_cell.length_a   1.000
_cell.length_b   1.000
_cell.length_c   1.000
_cell.angle_alpha   90.00
_cell.angle_beta   90.00
_cell.angle_gamma   90.00
#
_symmetry.space_group_name_H-M   'P 1'
#
loop_
_entity.id
_entity.type
_entity.pdbx_description
1 polymer ?
#
loop_
_entity_poly.entity_id
_entity_poly.type
_entity_poly.pdbx_seq_one_letter_code
_entity_poly.pdbx_strand_id
1 'polypeptide(L)'
;MPRLNVVDPASASGKAREIFEGPLKGKHFNIFKGLANSGAGFNFYVAASGALADAALTPAEREVIALAVAEANSCEYCAAAHTAIGKMSGLSDAQTVEARK
;
A
#
# COMPACT_ATOMS: atom_id res chain seq x y z
N MET A 1 1.21 -13.88 -11.96
CA MET A 1 0.57 -14.45 -10.75
C MET A 1 1.52 -14.31 -9.57
N PRO A 2 1.01 -14.03 -8.35
CA PRO A 2 1.85 -13.98 -7.16
C PRO A 2 2.56 -15.32 -6.94
N ARG A 3 3.84 -15.28 -6.57
CA ARG A 3 4.67 -16.47 -6.31
C ARG A 3 4.58 -16.95 -4.86
N LEU A 4 4.01 -16.12 -3.98
CA LEU A 4 3.75 -16.42 -2.58
C LEU A 4 2.24 -16.62 -2.39
N ASN A 5 1.89 -17.42 -1.39
CA ASN A 5 0.51 -17.61 -0.99
C ASN A 5 -0.08 -16.29 -0.48
N VAL A 6 -1.37 -16.10 -0.70
CA VAL A 6 -2.08 -14.91 -0.19
C VAL A 6 -2.70 -15.32 1.14
N VAL A 7 -2.13 -14.86 2.27
CA VAL A 7 -2.57 -15.30 3.60
C VAL A 7 -3.97 -14.76 3.89
N ASP A 8 -4.87 -15.65 4.31
CA ASP A 8 -6.20 -15.24 4.80
C ASP A 8 -6.05 -14.58 6.18
N PRO A 9 -6.44 -13.30 6.34
CA PRO A 9 -6.38 -12.61 7.63
C PRO A 9 -7.06 -13.36 8.78
N ALA A 10 -8.13 -14.13 8.51
CA ALA A 10 -8.85 -14.89 9.53
C ALA A 10 -8.05 -16.09 10.07
N SER A 11 -7.09 -16.60 9.31
CA SER A 11 -6.21 -17.71 9.71
C SER A 11 -4.77 -17.27 10.02
N ALA A 12 -4.48 -15.97 9.94
CA ALA A 12 -3.16 -15.43 10.25
C ALA A 12 -2.79 -15.69 11.73
N SER A 13 -1.50 -15.83 11.99
CA SER A 13 -0.95 -16.05 13.33
C SER A 13 0.24 -15.13 13.62
N GLY A 14 0.65 -15.07 14.89
CA GLY A 14 1.78 -14.24 15.34
C GLY A 14 1.67 -12.77 14.93
N LYS A 15 2.79 -12.18 14.51
CA LYS A 15 2.89 -10.75 14.14
C LYS A 15 1.94 -10.36 13.00
N ALA A 16 1.69 -11.24 12.03
CA ALA A 16 0.78 -10.94 10.93
C ALA A 16 -0.67 -10.78 11.43
N ARG A 17 -1.10 -11.64 12.37
CA ARG A 17 -2.41 -11.52 13.03
C ARG A 17 -2.54 -10.21 13.78
N GLU A 18 -1.53 -9.87 14.60
CA GLU A 18 -1.52 -8.61 15.37
C GLU A 18 -1.70 -7.39 14.46
N ILE A 19 -1.05 -7.38 13.29
CA ILE A 19 -1.18 -6.29 12.31
C ILE A 19 -2.59 -6.25 11.69
N PHE A 20 -3.16 -7.41 11.33
CA PHE A 20 -4.52 -7.47 10.75
C PHE A 20 -5.63 -7.18 11.76
N GLU A 21 -5.45 -7.50 13.04
CA GLU A 21 -6.42 -7.19 14.10
C GLU A 21 -6.24 -5.77 14.67
N GLY A 22 -5.06 -5.16 14.45
CA GLY A 22 -4.72 -3.81 14.88
C GLY A 22 -4.75 -2.78 13.74
N PRO A 23 -3.59 -2.24 13.30
CA PRO A 23 -3.51 -1.09 12.39
C PRO A 23 -4.17 -1.31 11.03
N LEU A 24 -4.32 -2.56 10.58
CA LEU A 24 -4.94 -2.91 9.30
C LEU A 24 -6.30 -3.61 9.44
N LYS A 25 -6.98 -3.46 10.59
CA LYS A 25 -8.32 -4.02 10.79
C LYS A 25 -9.28 -3.57 9.69
N GLY A 26 -9.88 -4.54 8.99
CA GLY A 26 -10.78 -4.33 7.86
C GLY A 26 -10.11 -3.91 6.55
N LYS A 27 -8.78 -3.72 6.53
CA LYS A 27 -8.00 -3.31 5.34
C LYS A 27 -7.21 -4.51 4.82
N HIS A 28 -7.87 -5.39 4.06
CA HIS A 28 -7.31 -6.66 3.61
C HIS A 28 -6.91 -6.66 2.13
N PHE A 29 -6.11 -5.67 1.71
CA PHE A 29 -5.60 -5.61 0.33
C PHE A 29 -4.61 -6.74 0.04
N ASN A 30 -4.51 -7.16 -1.22
CA ASN A 30 -3.68 -8.31 -1.63
C ASN A 30 -2.19 -8.14 -1.27
N ILE A 31 -1.65 -6.91 -1.32
CA ILE A 31 -0.27 -6.65 -0.89
C ILE A 31 -0.04 -7.02 0.59
N PHE A 32 -0.98 -6.70 1.47
CA PHE A 32 -0.89 -7.02 2.90
C PHE A 32 -1.00 -8.53 3.15
N LYS A 33 -1.91 -9.19 2.44
CA LYS A 33 -2.04 -10.66 2.50
C LYS A 33 -0.79 -11.38 1.97
N GLY A 34 -0.11 -10.81 0.98
CA GLY A 34 1.18 -11.32 0.49
C GLY A 34 2.32 -11.08 1.49
N LEU A 35 2.42 -9.88 2.06
CA LEU A 35 3.42 -9.53 3.08
C LEU A 35 3.29 -10.38 4.34
N ALA A 36 2.07 -10.79 4.70
CA ALA A 36 1.77 -11.61 5.85
C ALA A 36 2.47 -12.99 5.86
N ASN A 37 3.06 -13.45 4.74
CA ASN A 37 3.97 -14.61 4.76
C ASN A 37 5.22 -14.38 5.64
N SER A 38 5.58 -13.12 5.92
CA SER A 38 6.68 -12.75 6.82
C SER A 38 6.20 -11.69 7.81
N GLY A 39 6.01 -12.08 9.07
CA GLY A 39 5.61 -11.15 10.12
C GLY A 39 6.56 -9.96 10.28
N ALA A 40 7.87 -10.19 10.15
CA ALA A 40 8.88 -9.12 10.21
C ALA A 40 8.79 -8.18 8.99
N GLY A 41 8.70 -8.74 7.78
CA GLY A 41 8.57 -7.95 6.55
C GLY A 41 7.26 -7.14 6.52
N PHE A 42 6.17 -7.73 6.98
CA PHE A 42 4.89 -7.05 7.08
C PHE A 42 4.93 -5.91 8.10
N ASN A 43 5.51 -6.15 9.28
CA ASN A 43 5.68 -5.12 10.31
C ASN A 43 6.54 -3.95 9.80
N PHE A 44 7.66 -4.25 9.14
CA PHE A 44 8.53 -3.23 8.54
C PHE A 44 7.75 -2.36 7.55
N TYR A 45 7.01 -2.99 6.62
CA TYR A 45 6.25 -2.28 5.60
C TYR A 45 5.21 -1.34 6.22
N VAL A 46 4.42 -1.83 7.17
CA VAL A 46 3.37 -1.04 7.83
C VAL A 46 3.96 0.10 8.64
N ALA A 47 5.05 -0.15 9.38
CA ALA A 47 5.73 0.89 10.14
C ALA A 47 6.32 1.99 9.24
N ALA A 48 6.97 1.61 8.13
CA ALA A 48 7.52 2.55 7.17
C ALA A 48 6.41 3.41 6.53
N SER A 49 5.31 2.78 6.10
CA SER A 49 4.16 3.50 5.55
C SER A 49 3.52 4.44 6.57
N GLY A 50 3.42 4.02 7.83
CA GLY A 50 2.92 4.85 8.93
C GLY A 50 3.80 6.06 9.18
N ALA A 51 5.12 5.89 9.22
CA ALA A 51 6.07 6.99 9.45
C ALA A 51 6.01 8.07 8.35
N LEU A 52 5.67 7.70 7.11
CA LEU A 52 5.47 8.67 6.03
C LEU A 52 4.27 9.59 6.25
N ALA A 53 3.36 9.29 7.19
CA ALA A 53 2.27 10.19 7.57
C ALA A 53 2.75 11.50 8.21
N ASP A 54 3.95 11.48 8.79
CA ASP A 54 4.56 12.65 9.44
C ASP A 54 5.47 13.45 8.49
N ALA A 55 5.51 13.09 7.21
CA ALA A 55 6.27 13.82 6.20
C ALA A 55 5.69 15.23 5.98
N ALA A 56 6.54 16.16 5.56
CA ALA A 56 6.12 17.53 5.20
C ALA A 56 5.17 17.57 3.99
N LEU A 57 5.12 16.49 3.21
CA LEU A 57 4.27 16.35 2.03
C LEU A 57 2.83 16.03 2.43
N THR A 58 1.89 16.71 1.79
CA THR A 58 0.46 16.39 1.90
C THR A 58 0.17 14.96 1.43
N PRO A 59 -0.97 14.36 1.83
CA PRO A 59 -1.38 13.06 1.31
C PRO A 59 -1.43 13.02 -0.22
N ALA A 60 -1.94 14.06 -0.88
CA ALA A 60 -2.00 14.16 -2.33
C ALA A 60 -0.60 14.13 -2.98
N GLU A 61 0.35 14.90 -2.44
CA GLU A 61 1.73 14.94 -2.95
C GLU A 61 2.46 13.60 -2.77
N ARG A 62 2.21 12.90 -1.66
CA ARG A 62 2.77 11.55 -1.45
C ARG A 62 2.25 10.55 -2.48
N GLU A 63 0.97 10.66 -2.86
CA GLU A 63 0.39 9.82 -3.92
C GLU A 63 0.90 10.17 -5.32
N VAL A 64 1.24 11.44 -5.60
CA VAL A 64 1.95 11.81 -6.85
C VAL A 64 3.29 11.07 -6.95
N ILE A 65 4.07 11.05 -5.87
CA ILE A 65 5.34 10.31 -5.83
C ILE A 65 5.08 8.81 -6.00
N ALA A 66 4.09 8.25 -5.32
CA ALA A 66 3.77 6.83 -5.41
C ALA A 66 3.36 6.41 -6.84
N LEU A 67 2.58 7.25 -7.53
CA LEU A 67 2.19 7.05 -8.92
C LEU A 67 3.40 7.10 -9.87
N ALA A 68 4.28 8.09 -9.72
CA ALA A 68 5.50 8.20 -10.52
C ALA A 68 6.42 6.98 -10.33
N VAL A 69 6.60 6.54 -9.08
CA VAL A 69 7.40 5.35 -8.75
C VAL A 69 6.75 4.06 -9.25
N ALA A 70 5.42 3.97 -9.21
CA ALA A 70 4.69 2.81 -9.75
C ALA A 70 4.90 2.68 -11.27
N GLU A 71 4.82 3.80 -12.00
CA GLU A 71 5.06 3.82 -13.45
C GLU A 71 6.52 3.48 -13.79
N ALA A 72 7.48 4.14 -13.12
CA ALA A 72 8.91 3.91 -13.33
C ALA A 72 9.33 2.44 -13.10
N ASN A 73 8.61 1.73 -12.23
CA ASN A 73 8.82 0.30 -11.96
C ASN A 73 7.88 -0.63 -12.73
N SER A 74 7.03 -0.10 -13.62
CA SER A 74 6.02 -0.85 -14.36
C SER A 74 5.13 -1.72 -13.46
N CYS A 75 4.79 -1.21 -12.27
CA CYS A 75 3.95 -1.92 -11.30
C CYS A 75 2.47 -1.58 -11.52
N GLU A 76 1.77 -2.35 -12.36
CA GLU A 76 0.33 -2.15 -12.65
C GLU A 76 -0.55 -2.18 -11.38
N TYR A 77 -0.27 -3.10 -10.45
CA TYR A 77 -1.00 -3.19 -9.18
C TYR A 77 -0.84 -1.91 -8.36
N CYS A 78 0.39 -1.39 -8.28
CA CYS A 78 0.71 -0.17 -7.56
C CYS A 78 0.05 1.04 -8.23
N ALA A 79 0.14 1.14 -9.56
CA ALA A 79 -0.47 2.22 -10.32
C ALA A 79 -1.99 2.26 -10.14
N ALA A 80 -2.66 1.10 -10.17
CA ALA A 80 -4.09 1.01 -9.91
C ALA A 80 -4.46 1.40 -8.46
N ALA A 81 -3.72 0.87 -7.47
CA ALA A 81 -3.97 1.15 -6.06
C ALA A 81 -3.76 2.65 -5.73
N HIS A 82 -2.63 3.21 -6.13
CA HIS A 82 -2.29 4.61 -5.88
C HIS A 82 -3.09 5.59 -6.75
N THR A 83 -3.66 5.15 -7.88
CA THR A 83 -4.67 5.96 -8.60
C THR A 83 -5.92 6.12 -7.74
N ALA A 84 -6.43 5.03 -7.14
CA ALA A 84 -7.60 5.10 -6.27
C ALA A 84 -7.32 5.92 -4.99
N ILE A 85 -6.17 5.69 -4.35
CA ILE A 85 -5.76 6.42 -3.13
C ILE A 85 -5.49 7.90 -3.42
N GLY A 86 -4.83 8.20 -4.53
CA GLY A 86 -4.61 9.56 -5.01
C GLY A 86 -5.91 10.34 -5.18
N LYS A 87 -6.93 9.73 -5.82
CA LYS A 87 -8.27 10.34 -5.95
C LYS A 87 -8.93 10.60 -4.60
N MET A 88 -8.87 9.62 -3.69
CA MET A 88 -9.38 9.80 -2.32
C MET A 88 -8.62 10.89 -1.55
N SER A 89 -7.38 11.17 -1.93
CA SER A 89 -6.52 12.19 -1.34
C SER A 89 -6.66 13.57 -2.01
N GLY A 90 -7.53 13.70 -3.02
CA GLY A 90 -7.86 14.98 -3.67
C GLY A 90 -7.26 15.19 -5.06
N LEU A 91 -6.56 14.20 -5.64
CA LEU A 91 -6.10 14.28 -7.03
C LEU A 91 -7.27 14.10 -8.00
N SER A 92 -7.30 14.92 -9.05
CA SER A 92 -8.18 14.69 -10.20
C SER A 92 -7.67 13.54 -11.08
N ASP A 93 -8.55 13.00 -11.91
CA ASP A 93 -8.21 12.00 -12.92
C ASP A 93 -7.03 12.44 -13.79
N ALA A 94 -7.05 13.69 -14.26
CA ALA A 94 -5.97 14.28 -15.04
C ALA A 94 -4.64 14.32 -14.28
N GLN A 95 -4.66 14.72 -13.00
CA GLN A 95 -3.45 14.73 -12.16
C GLN A 95 -2.91 13.32 -11.91
N THR A 96 -3.78 12.32 -11.72
CA THR A 96 -3.30 10.93 -11.58
C THR A 96 -2.68 10.38 -12.85
N VAL A 97 -3.11 10.82 -14.03
CA VAL A 97 -2.48 10.46 -15.31
C VAL A 97 -1.16 11.22 -15.48
N GLU A 98 -1.13 12.50 -15.17
CA GLU A 98 0.08 13.34 -15.29
C GLU A 98 1.21 12.86 -14.39
N ALA A 99 0.90 12.40 -13.16
CA ALA A 99 1.88 11.86 -12.23
C ALA A 99 2.59 10.57 -12.72
N ARG A 100 2.12 9.96 -13.82
CA ARG A 100 2.65 8.73 -14.42
C ARG A 100 3.32 8.97 -15.77
N LYS A 101 3.76 10.20 -16.04
CA LYS A 101 4.53 10.57 -17.24
C LYS A 101 5.95 10.90 -16.86
#